data_AF-A0A1F8DSS7-F1
#
_entry.id   AF-A0A1F8DSS7-F1
#
_cell.length_a   1.000
_cell.length_b   1.000
_cell.length_c   1.000
_cell.angle_alpha   90.00
_cell.angle_beta   90.00
_cell.angle_gamma   90.00
#
_symmetry.space_group_name_H-M   'P 1'
#
loop_
_entity.id
_entity.type
_entity.pdbx_description
1 polymer ?
#
loop_
_entity_poly.entity_id
_entity_poly.type
_entity_poly.pdbx_seq_one_letter_code
_entity_poly.pdbx_strand_id
1 'polypeptide(L)'
;MLARNLEVEEIEDVYDHMGLKDFLKSDGRLSAKRYSVMMRALHSASYISEENSQKLLLYLSQSPFKYYIQSGLEKDVVFSHKIGISEEENVFIDSGIVYAKNRSYILTVMIKDKDEQASKKIMADISGKVYNYVKDYEE
;
A
#
# COMPACT_ATOMS: atom_id res chain seq x y z
N MET A 1 -21.16 -9.35 0.00
CA MET A 1 -20.05 -8.56 -0.60
C MET A 1 -19.98 -7.25 0.19
N LEU A 2 -18.81 -6.88 0.73
CA LEU A 2 -18.68 -5.76 1.69
C LEU A 2 -19.24 -4.43 1.18
N ALA A 3 -18.99 -4.10 -0.09
CA ALA A 3 -19.44 -2.86 -0.74
C ALA A 3 -20.97 -2.68 -0.78
N ARG A 4 -21.76 -3.75 -0.59
CA ARG A 4 -23.23 -3.65 -0.52
C ARG A 4 -23.74 -3.17 0.83
N ASN A 5 -22.85 -2.98 1.82
CA ASN A 5 -23.17 -2.44 3.13
C ASN A 5 -22.67 -1.00 3.28
N LEU A 6 -22.37 -0.33 2.17
CA LEU A 6 -21.89 1.05 2.15
C LEU A 6 -22.75 1.86 1.18
N GLU A 7 -23.14 3.05 1.61
CA GLU A 7 -23.74 4.08 0.76
C GLU A 7 -22.66 4.83 -0.02
N VAL A 8 -23.02 5.44 -1.15
CA VAL A 8 -22.05 6.15 -2.00
C VAL A 8 -21.42 7.32 -1.24
N GLU A 9 -22.20 8.00 -0.41
CA GLU A 9 -21.77 9.12 0.42
C GLU A 9 -20.72 8.69 1.46
N GLU A 10 -20.83 7.47 2.01
CA GLU A 10 -19.82 6.93 2.93
C GLU A 10 -18.51 6.65 2.21
N ILE A 11 -18.58 6.17 0.96
CA ILE A 11 -17.39 5.96 0.13
C ILE A 11 -16.74 7.29 -0.25
N GLU A 12 -17.55 8.30 -0.62
CA GLU A 12 -17.06 9.64 -0.93
C GLU A 12 -16.37 10.30 0.27
N ASP A 13 -16.93 10.18 1.47
CA ASP A 13 -16.31 10.71 2.70
C ASP A 13 -14.91 10.15 2.96
N VAL A 14 -14.73 8.83 2.75
CA VAL A 14 -13.40 8.19 2.82
C VAL A 14 -12.45 8.85 1.82
N TYR A 15 -12.84 8.96 0.54
CA TYR A 15 -11.97 9.51 -0.49
C TYR A 15 -11.63 10.98 -0.25
N ASP A 16 -12.60 11.79 0.16
CA ASP A 16 -12.41 13.19 0.49
C ASP A 16 -11.42 13.35 1.65
N HIS A 17 -11.54 12.55 2.71
CA HIS A 17 -10.58 12.54 3.82
C HIS A 17 -9.15 12.20 3.35
N MET A 18 -9.01 11.33 2.34
CA MET A 18 -7.72 10.99 1.75
C MET A 18 -7.20 12.04 0.75
N GLY A 19 -7.92 13.16 0.57
CA GLY A 19 -7.58 14.20 -0.41
C GLY A 19 -7.84 13.77 -1.86
N LEU A 20 -8.76 12.82 -2.05
CA LEU A 20 -9.14 12.22 -3.33
C LEU A 20 -10.55 12.67 -3.74
N LYS A 21 -10.84 13.97 -3.56
CA LYS A 21 -12.11 14.54 -3.96
C LYS A 21 -12.43 14.30 -5.42
N ASP A 22 -13.70 13.97 -5.69
CA ASP A 22 -14.23 13.60 -7.00
C ASP A 22 -13.57 12.36 -7.64
N PHE A 23 -12.78 11.58 -6.89
CA PHE A 23 -12.09 10.40 -7.42
C PHE A 23 -13.06 9.36 -8.00
N LEU A 24 -14.23 9.15 -7.39
CA LEU A 24 -15.26 8.25 -7.91
C LEU A 24 -15.81 8.67 -9.28
N LYS A 25 -15.65 9.94 -9.67
CA LYS A 25 -16.08 10.49 -10.96
C LYS A 25 -14.92 10.57 -11.97
N SER A 26 -13.71 10.20 -11.55
CA SER A 26 -12.51 10.23 -12.39
C SER A 26 -12.32 8.93 -13.17
N ASP A 27 -11.27 8.85 -13.98
CA ASP A 27 -10.83 7.63 -14.66
C ASP A 27 -10.14 6.61 -13.73
N GLY A 28 -10.16 6.86 -12.40
CA GLY A 28 -9.62 5.95 -11.39
C GLY A 28 -8.10 5.96 -11.28
N ARG A 29 -7.39 6.88 -11.94
CA ARG A 29 -5.92 6.95 -11.90
C ARG A 29 -5.40 7.64 -10.63
N LEU A 30 -4.42 7.01 -9.98
CA LEU A 30 -3.72 7.54 -8.82
C LEU A 30 -2.21 7.48 -9.01
N SER A 31 -1.50 8.46 -8.47
CA SER A 31 -0.05 8.38 -8.33
C SER A 31 0.32 7.57 -7.08
N ALA A 32 1.55 7.03 -7.04
CA ALA A 32 2.08 6.36 -5.86
C ALA A 32 1.94 7.22 -4.60
N LYS A 33 2.30 8.50 -4.69
CA LYS A 33 2.18 9.47 -3.58
C LYS A 33 0.75 9.58 -3.04
N ARG A 34 -0.25 9.67 -3.92
CA ARG A 34 -1.66 9.78 -3.52
C ARG A 34 -2.15 8.47 -2.89
N TYR A 35 -1.79 7.33 -3.46
CA TYR A 35 -2.14 6.02 -2.91
C TYR A 35 -1.53 5.79 -1.51
N SER A 36 -0.29 6.25 -1.28
CA SER A 36 0.38 6.16 0.04
C SER A 36 -0.38 6.88 1.17
N VAL A 37 -1.28 7.82 0.86
CA VAL A 37 -2.08 8.53 1.87
C VAL A 37 -2.99 7.57 2.64
N MET A 38 -3.55 6.56 1.97
CA MET A 38 -4.38 5.55 2.65
C MET A 38 -3.59 4.78 3.71
N MET A 39 -2.35 4.40 3.39
CA MET A 39 -1.46 3.71 4.35
C MET A 39 -1.07 4.64 5.51
N ARG A 40 -0.85 5.93 5.22
CA ARG A 40 -0.59 6.94 6.26
C ARG A 40 -1.79 7.10 7.20
N ALA A 41 -2.99 7.21 6.66
CA ALA A 41 -4.21 7.38 7.44
C ALA A 41 -4.49 6.18 8.35
N LEU A 42 -4.25 4.95 7.86
CA LEU A 42 -4.31 3.74 8.69
C LEU A 42 -3.23 3.76 9.79
N HIS A 43 -1.99 4.11 9.46
CA HIS A 43 -0.89 4.16 10.44
C HIS A 43 -1.16 5.18 11.56
N SER A 44 -1.69 6.35 11.23
CA SER A 44 -1.95 7.42 12.19
C SER A 44 -3.36 7.41 12.78
N ALA A 45 -4.20 6.42 12.42
CA ALA A 45 -5.61 6.36 12.77
C ALA A 45 -6.35 7.70 12.55
N SER A 46 -6.09 8.38 11.43
CA SER A 46 -6.60 9.74 11.21
C SER A 46 -8.06 9.79 10.76
N TYR A 47 -8.59 8.67 10.26
CA TYR A 47 -9.94 8.57 9.70
C TYR A 47 -10.86 7.66 10.54
N ILE A 48 -10.37 6.49 10.93
CA ILE A 48 -11.09 5.52 11.77
C ILE A 48 -10.40 5.38 13.13
N SER A 49 -11.11 4.80 14.12
CA SER A 49 -10.56 4.56 15.44
C SER A 49 -9.24 3.79 15.41
N GLU A 50 -8.41 3.98 16.45
CA GLU A 50 -7.14 3.27 16.61
C GLU A 50 -7.35 1.74 16.60
N GLU A 51 -8.36 1.24 17.31
CA GLU A 51 -8.73 -0.18 17.33
C GLU A 51 -8.99 -0.73 15.91
N ASN A 52 -9.80 -0.01 15.12
CA ASN A 52 -10.12 -0.45 13.75
C ASN A 52 -8.92 -0.31 12.81
N SER A 53 -8.09 0.72 12.98
CA SER A 53 -6.84 0.88 12.24
C SER A 53 -5.89 -0.28 12.50
N GLN A 54 -5.64 -0.61 13.77
CA GLN A 54 -4.79 -1.75 14.15
C GLN A 54 -5.35 -3.07 13.60
N LYS A 55 -6.67 -3.28 13.67
CA LYS A 55 -7.34 -4.46 13.12
C LYS A 55 -7.15 -4.59 11.61
N LEU A 56 -7.32 -3.50 10.85
CA LEU A 56 -7.09 -3.52 9.40
C LEU A 56 -5.62 -3.73 9.05
N LEU A 57 -4.70 -3.08 9.77
CA LEU A 57 -3.26 -3.28 9.58
C LEU A 57 -2.83 -4.72 9.87
N LEU A 58 -3.43 -5.37 10.88
CA LEU A 58 -3.22 -6.78 11.16
C LEU A 58 -3.70 -7.69 10.02
N TYR A 59 -4.88 -7.42 9.46
CA TYR A 59 -5.36 -8.18 8.29
C TYR A 59 -4.45 -7.99 7.06
N LEU A 60 -3.96 -6.77 6.85
CA LEU A 60 -3.02 -6.47 5.77
C LEU A 60 -1.65 -7.14 5.97
N SER A 61 -1.16 -7.31 7.22
CA SER A 61 0.11 -8.01 7.48
C SER A 61 0.02 -9.52 7.30
N GLN A 62 -1.19 -10.07 7.38
CA GLN A 62 -1.49 -11.49 7.16
C GLN A 62 -1.73 -11.82 5.68
N SER A 63 -1.53 -10.86 4.77
CA SER A 63 -1.63 -11.07 3.32
C SER A 63 -0.83 -12.32 2.89
N PRO A 64 -1.44 -13.24 2.11
CA PRO A 64 -0.75 -14.42 1.61
C PRO A 64 0.20 -14.09 0.44
N PHE A 65 0.16 -12.87 -0.09
CA PHE A 65 0.97 -12.46 -1.22
C PHE A 65 2.40 -12.14 -0.80
N LYS A 66 3.36 -12.98 -1.21
CA LYS A 66 4.78 -12.87 -0.82
C LYS A 66 5.72 -12.40 -1.95
N TYR A 67 5.16 -11.91 -3.04
CA TYR A 67 5.87 -11.33 -4.19
C TYR A 67 5.88 -9.79 -4.11
N TYR A 68 6.34 -9.10 -5.17
CA TYR A 68 6.48 -7.64 -5.23
C TYR A 68 7.38 -7.09 -4.11
N ILE A 69 6.89 -6.15 -3.29
CA ILE A 69 7.70 -5.49 -2.26
C ILE A 69 8.15 -6.50 -1.21
N GLN A 70 7.26 -7.40 -0.77
CA GLN A 70 7.57 -8.40 0.26
C GLN A 70 8.79 -9.25 -0.09
N SER A 71 8.97 -9.60 -1.39
CA SER A 71 10.10 -10.43 -1.83
C SER A 71 11.46 -9.74 -1.77
N GLY A 72 11.51 -8.43 -1.57
CA GLY A 72 12.74 -7.67 -1.34
C GLY A 72 13.08 -7.47 0.14
N LEU A 73 12.21 -7.89 1.07
CA LEU A 73 12.40 -7.73 2.51
C LEU A 73 13.02 -8.98 3.14
N GLU A 74 13.65 -8.83 4.31
CA GLU A 74 14.07 -9.96 5.14
C GLU A 74 12.84 -10.75 5.66
N LYS A 75 13.00 -12.05 5.91
CA LYS A 75 11.87 -12.98 6.18
C LYS A 75 11.00 -12.59 7.38
N ASP A 76 11.61 -12.00 8.40
CA ASP A 76 10.95 -11.68 9.67
C ASP A 76 10.41 -10.24 9.71
N VAL A 77 10.54 -9.49 8.61
CA VAL A 77 10.02 -8.13 8.51
C VAL A 77 8.52 -8.17 8.24
N VAL A 78 7.75 -7.60 9.16
CA VAL A 78 6.30 -7.44 9.00
C VAL A 78 6.01 -6.36 7.97
N PHE A 79 5.07 -6.65 7.07
CA PHE A 79 4.62 -5.72 6.02
C PHE A 79 3.10 -5.76 5.91
N SER A 80 2.44 -4.69 6.36
CA SER A 80 0.99 -4.53 6.19
C SER A 80 0.73 -3.91 4.82
N HIS A 81 0.25 -4.70 3.86
CA HIS A 81 0.21 -4.27 2.46
C HIS A 81 -1.00 -4.72 1.66
N LYS A 82 -1.23 -4.04 0.53
CA LYS A 82 -2.24 -4.39 -0.46
C LYS A 82 -1.67 -4.30 -1.87
N ILE A 83 -1.88 -5.38 -2.63
CA ILE A 83 -1.57 -5.43 -4.06
C ILE A 83 -2.74 -4.96 -4.93
N GLY A 84 -2.43 -4.47 -6.13
CA GLY A 84 -3.38 -4.18 -7.20
C GLY A 84 -2.82 -4.62 -8.55
N ILE A 85 -3.66 -5.21 -9.40
CA ILE A 85 -3.30 -5.63 -10.76
C ILE A 85 -4.42 -5.17 -11.68
N SER A 86 -4.08 -4.45 -12.74
CA SER A 86 -4.99 -4.15 -13.85
C SER A 86 -4.38 -4.69 -15.13
N GLU A 87 -4.97 -5.76 -15.66
CA GLU A 87 -4.52 -6.37 -16.92
C GLU A 87 -4.81 -5.44 -18.11
N GLU A 88 -5.96 -4.74 -18.09
CA GLU A 88 -6.37 -3.80 -19.12
C GLU A 88 -5.38 -2.62 -19.26
N GLU A 89 -4.97 -2.05 -18.13
CA GLU A 89 -4.02 -0.92 -18.11
C GLU A 89 -2.55 -1.37 -18.05
N ASN A 90 -2.31 -2.68 -17.95
CA ASN A 90 -1.00 -3.30 -17.71
C ASN A 90 -0.25 -2.65 -16.54
N VAL A 91 -0.90 -2.61 -15.37
CA VAL A 91 -0.39 -1.98 -14.15
C VAL A 91 -0.31 -2.98 -13.00
N PHE A 92 0.80 -2.94 -12.27
CA PHE A 92 1.04 -3.66 -11.03
C PHE A 92 1.33 -2.67 -9.90
N ILE A 93 0.70 -2.86 -8.76
CA ILE A 93 0.82 -2.00 -7.58
C ILE A 93 1.05 -2.86 -6.36
N ASP A 94 1.96 -2.43 -5.50
CA ASP A 94 2.05 -2.90 -4.12
C ASP A 94 2.32 -1.70 -3.20
N SER A 95 1.59 -1.63 -2.10
CA SER A 95 1.65 -0.50 -1.18
C SER A 95 1.42 -0.98 0.24
N GLY A 96 2.23 -0.50 1.17
CA GLY A 96 2.08 -0.86 2.56
C GLY A 96 3.02 -0.14 3.51
N ILE A 97 2.95 -0.57 4.78
CA ILE A 97 3.83 -0.12 5.86
C ILE A 97 4.79 -1.25 6.18
N VAL A 98 6.08 -1.00 6.02
CA VAL A 98 7.16 -1.90 6.40
C VAL A 98 7.59 -1.57 7.83
N TYR A 99 7.50 -2.56 8.72
CA TYR A 99 7.91 -2.42 10.11
C TYR A 99 9.37 -2.86 10.27
N ALA A 100 10.28 -2.05 9.73
CA ALA A 100 11.72 -2.24 9.93
C ALA A 100 12.12 -1.92 11.38
N LYS A 101 13.20 -2.53 11.85
CA LYS A 101 13.72 -2.30 13.20
C LYS A 101 14.01 -0.81 13.38
N ASN A 102 13.51 -0.23 14.48
CA ASN A 102 13.66 1.17 14.88
C ASN A 102 13.01 2.24 13.98
N ARG A 103 12.67 1.94 12.72
CA ARG A 103 12.15 2.94 11.79
C ARG A 103 11.19 2.34 10.77
N SER A 104 9.91 2.30 11.12
CA SER A 104 8.84 1.95 10.17
C SER A 104 8.73 2.98 9.04
N TYR A 105 8.37 2.53 7.84
CA TYR A 105 8.20 3.40 6.68
C TYR A 105 7.07 2.92 5.77
N ILE A 106 6.53 3.83 4.96
CA ILE A 106 5.56 3.51 3.91
C ILE A 106 6.33 3.35 2.60
N LEU A 107 6.05 2.27 1.87
CA LEU A 107 6.54 2.07 0.52
C LEU A 107 5.37 1.75 -0.40
N THR A 108 5.28 2.49 -1.51
CA THR A 108 4.32 2.27 -2.58
C THR A 108 5.09 2.23 -3.89
N VAL A 109 4.96 1.13 -4.63
CA VAL A 109 5.57 0.98 -5.96
C VAL A 109 4.47 0.66 -6.96
N MET A 110 4.48 1.37 -8.09
CA MET A 110 3.56 1.16 -9.21
C MET A 110 4.40 0.98 -10.47
N ILE A 111 4.15 -0.09 -11.22
CA ILE A 111 4.82 -0.38 -12.49
C ILE A 111 3.75 -0.47 -13.57
N LYS A 112 4.01 0.18 -14.71
CA LYS A 112 3.18 0.14 -15.91
C LYS A 112 4.00 -0.37 -17.10
N ASP A 113 3.35 -1.03 -18.05
CA ASP A 113 3.92 -1.44 -19.34
C ASP A 113 5.10 -2.44 -19.21
N LYS A 114 5.05 -3.31 -18.20
CA LYS A 114 5.98 -4.42 -17.99
C LYS A 114 5.20 -5.70 -17.74
N ASP A 115 5.76 -6.85 -18.11
CA ASP A 115 5.17 -8.12 -17.70
C ASP A 115 5.27 -8.32 -16.18
N GLU A 116 4.48 -9.26 -15.65
CA GLU A 116 4.40 -9.52 -14.21
C GLU A 116 5.75 -9.95 -13.62
N GLN A 117 6.55 -10.75 -14.34
CA GLN A 117 7.84 -11.24 -13.83
C GLN A 117 8.86 -10.11 -13.73
N ALA A 118 8.92 -9.26 -14.75
CA ALA A 118 9.71 -8.04 -14.72
C ALA A 118 9.26 -7.12 -13.57
N SER A 119 7.95 -6.94 -13.39
CA SER A 119 7.38 -6.11 -12.32
C SER A 119 7.74 -6.65 -10.93
N LYS A 120 7.62 -7.97 -10.70
CA LYS A 120 8.06 -8.64 -9.46
C LYS A 120 9.52 -8.37 -9.16
N LYS A 121 10.40 -8.55 -10.15
CA LYS A 121 11.84 -8.33 -9.99
C LYS A 121 12.18 -6.87 -9.68
N ILE A 122 11.56 -5.93 -10.39
CA ILE A 122 11.79 -4.49 -10.17
C ILE A 122 11.32 -4.07 -8.78
N MET A 123 10.13 -4.49 -8.36
CA MET A 123 9.59 -4.15 -7.05
C MET A 123 10.41 -4.75 -5.91
N ALA A 124 10.90 -5.99 -6.06
CA ALA A 124 11.79 -6.63 -5.08
C ALA A 124 13.13 -5.89 -4.96
N ASP A 125 13.74 -5.49 -6.09
CA ASP A 125 14.99 -4.73 -6.10
C ASP A 125 14.85 -3.36 -5.43
N ILE A 126 13.78 -2.61 -5.76
CA ILE A 126 13.47 -1.33 -5.11
C ILE A 126 13.26 -1.52 -3.61
N SER A 127 12.47 -2.52 -3.22
CA SER A 127 12.17 -2.83 -1.83
C SER A 127 13.43 -3.12 -1.01
N GLY A 128 14.31 -3.99 -1.51
CA GLY A 128 15.56 -4.32 -0.82
C GLY A 128 16.50 -3.13 -0.67
N LYS A 129 16.61 -2.29 -1.71
CA LYS A 129 17.42 -1.06 -1.65
C LYS A 129 16.90 -0.07 -0.61
N VAL A 130 15.59 0.16 -0.60
CA VAL A 130 14.95 1.06 0.37
C VAL A 130 15.08 0.49 1.79
N TYR A 131 14.82 -0.80 1.97
CA TYR A 131 14.92 -1.45 3.27
C TYR A 131 16.33 -1.36 3.86
N ASN A 132 17.36 -1.67 3.06
CA ASN A 132 18.75 -1.56 3.50
C ASN A 132 19.12 -0.11 3.83
N TYR A 133 18.72 0.85 2.99
CA TYR A 133 18.94 2.28 3.27
C TYR A 133 18.32 2.71 4.60
N VAL A 134 17.09 2.28 4.90
CA VAL A 134 16.40 2.63 6.15
C VAL A 134 17.02 1.91 7.36
N LYS A 135 17.35 0.62 7.21
CA LYS A 135 17.93 -0.22 8.27
C LYS A 135 19.31 0.27 8.70
N ASP A 136 20.13 0.68 7.74
CA ASP A 136 21.53 1.06 7.95
C ASP A 136 21.70 2.56 8.22
N TYR A 137 20.61 3.34 8.28
CA TYR A 137 20.67 4.76 8.57
C TYR A 137 21.00 5.03 10.05
N GLU A 138 22.10 5.74 10.30
CA GLU A 138 22.47 6.32 11.58
C GLU A 138 22.23 7.84 11.55
N GLU A 139 21.73 8.41 12.65
CA GLU A 139 21.47 9.86 12.80
C GLU A 139 22.74 10.69 13.09
#